data_AF-A0A954X186-F1
#
_entry.id   AF-A0A954X186-F1
#
_cell.length_a   1.000
_cell.length_b   1.000
_cell.length_c   1.000
_cell.angle_alpha   90.00
_cell.angle_beta   90.00
_cell.angle_gamma   90.00
#
_symmetry.space_group_name_H-M   'P 1'
#
loop_
_entity.id
_entity.type
_entity.pdbx_description
1 polymer ?
#
loop_
_entity_poly.entity_id
_entity_poly.type
_entity_poly.pdbx_seq_one_letter_code
_entity_poly.pdbx_strand_id
1 'polypeptide(L)'
;MRIDIRLGGHSTQWRMENTIEFEAWIDNGKWEGEGGLHLVRLPTTSHRSVFCSRLEQAIVSSAHHLGAQCIRIQYPDLVYPGLPLEDLFLHALGVHIESKEYQKLLDASRLFENRPIALIVTFHDFEEHQSILECQDFIDRIEKVGGRRRPTVFGLVASDVAPLQPSFSMTRGLPENLVLCDPDFDDQERWKRYMHQRAAWEFGGMLGIAERWDLELALEKIPTGNDELLENRFNHAASTLFSESNRDAVAFVVNTLGSGQAFESSDWNEKASIESSLFWWIDGAHRPAICPWLARALLINRQFPALCDHLRALLNCRPLASEMLYHCFTLEARERVRCSASMDDERNAPDGAHKSYADFKSQHRNSFARFYPSDYPVKEWNVWQFAAFGEILNATRVTSDRNQRACQHSIRQLRNALAHGHYPSWQMLSEVVNVVRILG
;
A
#
# COMPACT_ATOMS: atom_id res chain seq x y z
N MET A 1 0.38 5.82 -9.95
CA MET A 1 1.17 4.91 -10.78
C MET A 1 0.92 3.45 -10.38
N ARG A 2 0.59 2.59 -11.35
CA ARG A 2 0.33 1.17 -11.13
C ARG A 2 1.30 0.31 -11.92
N ILE A 3 1.80 -0.76 -11.32
CA ILE A 3 2.74 -1.70 -11.94
C ILE A 3 2.36 -3.15 -11.62
N ASP A 4 2.54 -4.05 -12.57
CA ASP A 4 2.30 -5.47 -12.37
C ASP A 4 3.49 -6.10 -11.64
N ILE A 5 3.25 -6.64 -10.46
CA ILE A 5 4.27 -7.27 -9.62
C ILE A 5 3.97 -8.75 -9.49
N ARG A 6 5.01 -9.59 -9.56
CA ARG A 6 4.91 -11.03 -9.31
C ARG A 6 5.53 -11.36 -7.95
N LEU A 7 4.74 -11.96 -7.06
CA LEU A 7 5.20 -12.53 -5.79
C LEU A 7 4.43 -13.82 -5.50
N GLY A 8 5.07 -14.80 -4.87
CA GLY A 8 4.43 -16.07 -4.51
C GLY A 8 3.88 -16.83 -5.72
N GLY A 9 4.42 -16.60 -6.92
CA GLY A 9 3.93 -17.20 -8.15
C GLY A 9 2.63 -16.60 -8.70
N HIS A 10 2.12 -15.50 -8.14
CA HIS A 10 0.97 -14.74 -8.65
C HIS A 10 1.38 -13.32 -9.06
N SER A 11 0.81 -12.83 -10.16
CA SER A 11 1.01 -11.47 -10.65
C SER A 11 -0.24 -10.62 -10.47
N THR A 12 -0.10 -9.46 -9.84
CA THR A 12 -1.19 -8.50 -9.68
C THR A 12 -0.67 -7.06 -9.73
N GLN A 13 -1.56 -6.12 -9.99
CA GLN A 13 -1.23 -4.69 -9.99
C GLN A 13 -0.99 -4.20 -8.57
N TRP A 14 0.09 -3.45 -8.40
CA TRP A 14 0.40 -2.71 -7.20
C TRP A 14 0.11 -1.24 -7.41
N ARG A 15 -0.56 -0.63 -6.43
CA ARG A 15 -0.59 0.82 -6.28
C ARG A 15 0.59 1.24 -5.43
N MET A 16 1.47 2.03 -6.03
CA MET A 16 2.65 2.55 -5.33
C MET A 16 2.29 3.70 -4.39
N GLU A 17 3.12 3.93 -3.39
CA GLU A 17 3.10 5.11 -2.53
C GLU A 17 3.15 6.39 -3.39
N ASN A 18 2.56 7.49 -2.90
CA ASN A 18 2.37 8.76 -3.63
C ASN A 18 1.64 8.66 -4.99
N THR A 19 1.08 7.51 -5.38
CA THR A 19 0.35 7.37 -6.65
C THR A 19 -0.73 8.42 -6.85
N ILE A 20 -1.58 8.63 -5.83
CA ILE A 20 -2.71 9.57 -5.90
C ILE A 20 -2.21 11.01 -6.00
N GLU A 21 -1.20 11.36 -5.21
CA GLU A 21 -0.61 12.70 -5.22
C GLU A 21 0.09 12.99 -6.56
N PHE A 22 0.85 12.02 -7.06
CA PHE A 22 1.52 12.10 -8.35
C PHE A 22 0.53 12.22 -9.50
N GLU A 23 -0.50 11.36 -9.55
CA GLU A 23 -1.54 11.41 -10.59
C GLU A 23 -2.30 12.74 -10.53
N ALA A 24 -2.72 13.18 -9.34
CA ALA A 24 -3.37 14.49 -9.18
C ALA A 24 -2.45 15.65 -9.57
N TRP A 25 -1.15 15.58 -9.29
CA TRP A 25 -0.19 16.61 -9.67
C TRP A 25 -0.01 16.67 -11.21
N ILE A 26 0.04 15.52 -11.87
CA ILE A 26 0.07 15.41 -13.34
C ILE A 26 -1.23 15.93 -13.97
N ASP A 27 -2.39 15.46 -13.49
CA ASP A 27 -3.71 15.77 -14.05
C ASP A 27 -4.10 17.24 -13.89
N ASN A 28 -3.64 17.89 -12.81
CA ASN A 28 -3.83 19.33 -12.61
C ASN A 28 -2.90 20.19 -13.47
N GLY A 29 -2.07 19.58 -14.34
CA GLY A 29 -1.13 20.30 -15.20
C GLY A 29 -0.06 21.05 -14.41
N LYS A 30 0.22 20.68 -13.16
CA LYS A 30 1.23 21.40 -12.35
C LYS A 30 2.63 21.26 -12.93
N TRP A 31 2.93 20.10 -13.50
CA TRP A 31 4.16 19.84 -14.25
C TRP A 31 4.33 20.75 -15.47
N GLU A 32 3.26 21.40 -15.95
CA GLU A 32 3.32 22.31 -17.08
C GLU A 32 3.70 23.74 -16.68
N GLY A 33 3.27 24.19 -15.49
CA GLY A 33 3.40 25.57 -15.03
C GLY A 33 4.42 25.78 -13.92
N GLU A 34 4.55 24.82 -13.00
CA GLU A 34 5.51 24.88 -11.88
C GLU A 34 6.92 24.44 -12.34
N GLY A 35 6.99 23.50 -13.29
CA GLY A 35 8.22 22.96 -13.85
C GLY A 35 9.22 22.44 -12.80
N GLY A 36 10.51 22.39 -13.16
CA GLY A 36 11.60 22.07 -12.26
C GLY A 36 12.02 20.60 -12.27
N LEU A 37 12.90 20.25 -11.33
CA LEU A 37 13.35 18.88 -11.13
C LEU A 37 12.44 18.17 -10.12
N HIS A 38 11.90 17.02 -10.53
CA HIS A 38 11.05 16.15 -9.72
C HIS A 38 11.69 14.77 -9.65
N LEU A 39 12.03 14.31 -8.45
CA LEU A 39 12.62 12.98 -8.29
C LEU A 39 11.53 11.92 -8.14
N VAL A 40 11.61 10.85 -8.92
CA VAL A 40 10.77 9.66 -8.78
C VAL A 40 11.67 8.54 -8.26
N ARG A 41 11.48 8.19 -6.99
CA ARG A 41 12.29 7.17 -6.32
C ARG A 41 11.76 5.78 -6.62
N LEU A 42 12.64 4.90 -7.05
CA LEU A 42 12.32 3.55 -7.46
C LEU A 42 12.90 2.56 -6.45
N PRO A 43 12.30 1.36 -6.31
CA PRO A 43 12.81 0.36 -5.38
C PRO A 43 14.17 -0.18 -5.83
N THR A 44 14.36 -0.38 -7.14
CA THR A 44 15.63 -0.82 -7.72
C THR A 44 15.81 -0.24 -9.13
N THR A 45 17.03 -0.34 -9.67
CA THR A 45 17.33 0.05 -11.05
C THR A 45 16.57 -0.80 -12.08
N SER A 46 16.18 -2.04 -11.73
CA SER A 46 15.45 -2.94 -12.63
C SER A 46 14.06 -2.42 -13.00
N HIS A 47 13.46 -1.56 -12.16
CA HIS A 47 12.13 -1.00 -12.39
C HIS A 47 12.10 0.23 -13.30
N ARG A 48 13.27 0.81 -13.65
CA ARG A 48 13.37 2.09 -14.39
C ARG A 48 12.58 2.11 -15.69
N SER A 49 12.67 1.07 -16.51
CA SER A 49 12.00 1.01 -17.81
C SER A 49 10.46 1.00 -17.68
N VAL A 50 9.95 0.27 -16.69
CA VAL A 50 8.51 0.18 -16.39
C VAL A 50 8.00 1.54 -15.91
N PHE A 51 8.68 2.15 -14.94
CA PHE A 51 8.31 3.46 -14.40
C PHE A 51 8.42 4.58 -15.43
N CYS A 52 9.48 4.60 -16.23
CA CYS A 52 9.65 5.55 -17.34
C CYS A 52 8.46 5.47 -18.31
N SER A 53 8.06 4.25 -18.70
CA SER A 53 6.93 4.06 -19.62
C SER A 53 5.59 4.48 -19.01
N ARG A 54 5.37 4.24 -17.71
CA ARG A 54 4.16 4.69 -17.01
C ARG A 54 4.11 6.20 -16.83
N LEU A 55 5.25 6.81 -16.54
CA LEU A 55 5.40 8.26 -16.40
C LEU A 55 5.09 8.97 -17.73
N GLU A 56 5.67 8.50 -18.82
CA GLU A 56 5.38 9.02 -20.16
C GLU A 56 3.89 8.87 -20.50
N GLN A 57 3.31 7.68 -20.25
CA GLN A 57 1.89 7.46 -20.50
C GLN A 57 1.01 8.45 -19.72
N ALA A 58 1.33 8.72 -18.45
CA ALA A 58 0.58 9.67 -17.62
C ALA A 58 0.67 11.11 -18.18
N ILE A 59 1.88 11.57 -18.51
CA ILE A 59 2.14 12.91 -19.05
C ILE A 59 1.44 13.12 -20.40
N VAL A 60 1.58 12.16 -21.32
CA VAL A 60 0.96 12.23 -22.65
C VAL A 60 -0.57 12.21 -22.54
N SER A 61 -1.11 11.42 -21.62
CA SER A 61 -2.57 11.34 -21.40
C SER A 61 -3.12 12.65 -20.82
N SER A 62 -2.42 13.27 -19.86
CA SER A 62 -2.89 14.51 -19.22
C SER A 62 -2.88 15.72 -20.17
N ALA A 63 -1.91 15.77 -21.09
CA ALA A 63 -1.69 16.95 -21.95
C ALA A 63 -1.83 16.66 -23.45
N HIS A 64 -2.60 15.63 -23.82
CA HIS A 64 -2.85 15.27 -25.22
C HIS A 64 -3.37 16.46 -26.06
N HIS A 65 -4.16 17.35 -25.46
CA HIS A 65 -4.74 18.52 -26.13
C HIS A 65 -3.75 19.68 -26.35
N LEU A 66 -2.58 19.66 -25.72
CA LEU A 66 -1.58 20.73 -25.75
C LEU A 66 -0.34 20.40 -26.59
N GLY A 67 -0.34 19.26 -27.27
CA GLY A 67 0.83 18.81 -28.04
C GLY A 67 2.05 18.56 -27.16
N ALA A 68 1.83 18.13 -25.91
CA ALA A 68 2.89 17.80 -24.98
C ALA A 68 3.86 16.75 -25.55
N GLN A 69 5.14 16.96 -25.29
CA GLN A 69 6.20 16.02 -25.67
C GLN A 69 6.86 15.46 -24.43
N CYS A 70 7.13 14.16 -24.45
CA CYS A 70 7.97 13.50 -23.47
C CYS A 70 9.25 13.04 -24.16
N ILE A 71 10.40 13.29 -23.54
CA ILE A 71 11.72 12.92 -24.07
C ILE A 71 12.43 12.07 -23.02
N ARG A 72 12.81 10.85 -23.42
CA ARG A 72 13.56 9.93 -22.55
C ARG A 72 15.05 10.15 -22.72
N ILE A 73 15.77 10.19 -21.61
CA ILE A 73 17.20 10.48 -21.56
C ILE A 73 17.84 9.45 -20.63
N GLN A 74 18.86 8.76 -21.12
CA GLN A 74 19.66 7.83 -20.34
C GLN A 74 20.99 8.51 -20.02
N TYR A 75 21.39 8.51 -18.75
CA TYR A 75 22.63 9.17 -18.30
C TYR A 75 23.46 8.26 -17.40
N PRO A 76 24.75 8.01 -17.71
CA PRO A 76 25.42 8.41 -18.94
C PRO A 76 24.80 7.75 -20.17
N ASP A 77 24.89 8.44 -21.31
CA ASP A 77 24.43 7.91 -22.59
C ASP A 77 25.40 6.82 -23.07
N LEU A 78 24.87 5.64 -23.42
CA LEU A 78 25.69 4.50 -23.86
C LEU A 78 26.24 4.68 -25.29
N VAL A 79 25.59 5.51 -26.10
CA VAL A 79 25.99 5.85 -27.47
C VAL A 79 27.01 6.98 -27.47
N TYR A 80 26.83 7.96 -26.58
CA TYR A 80 27.72 9.12 -26.44
C TYR A 80 28.34 9.20 -25.04
N PRO A 81 29.22 8.24 -24.68
CA PRO A 81 29.84 8.22 -23.36
C PRO A 81 30.67 9.49 -23.13
N GLY A 82 30.42 10.18 -22.01
CA GLY A 82 31.14 11.38 -21.60
C GLY A 82 30.56 12.72 -22.08
N LEU A 83 29.42 12.73 -22.79
CA LEU A 83 28.69 13.98 -23.00
C LEU A 83 28.10 14.48 -21.66
N PRO A 84 28.28 15.78 -21.33
CA PRO A 84 27.59 16.38 -20.19
C PRO A 84 26.07 16.25 -20.33
N LEU A 85 25.35 16.14 -19.21
CA LEU A 85 23.91 15.95 -19.23
C LEU A 85 23.15 17.08 -19.95
N GLU A 86 23.63 18.32 -19.85
CA GLU A 86 23.09 19.45 -20.61
C GLU A 86 23.16 19.22 -22.12
N ASP A 87 24.29 18.75 -22.63
CA ASP A 87 24.44 18.58 -24.08
C ASP A 87 23.57 17.43 -24.59
N LEU A 88 23.31 16.41 -23.75
CA LEU A 88 22.31 15.38 -24.04
C LEU A 88 20.89 15.96 -24.09
N PHE A 89 20.53 16.84 -23.15
CA PHE A 89 19.23 17.53 -23.17
C PHE A 89 19.06 18.35 -24.45
N LEU A 90 20.07 19.16 -24.79
CA LEU A 90 20.06 20.00 -25.99
C LEU A 90 19.99 19.15 -27.27
N HIS A 91 20.76 18.07 -27.34
CA HIS A 91 20.72 17.14 -28.46
C HIS A 91 19.33 16.49 -28.61
N ALA A 92 18.74 16.03 -27.51
CA ALA A 92 17.42 15.39 -27.52
C ALA A 92 16.29 16.37 -27.89
N LEU A 93 16.48 17.67 -27.62
CA LEU A 93 15.60 18.76 -28.07
C LEU A 93 15.81 19.15 -29.54
N GLY A 94 16.85 18.62 -30.21
CA GLY A 94 17.21 18.98 -31.58
C GLY A 94 17.92 20.32 -31.70
N VAL A 95 18.55 20.81 -30.62
CA VAL A 95 19.30 22.06 -30.60
C VAL A 95 20.73 21.83 -31.10
N HIS A 96 21.22 22.70 -31.98
CA HIS A 96 22.58 22.63 -32.51
C HIS A 96 23.63 22.98 -31.44
N ILE A 97 24.31 21.95 -30.92
CA ILE A 97 25.32 22.05 -29.86
C ILE A 97 26.58 22.86 -30.24
N GLU A 98 26.88 23.02 -31.53
CA GLU A 98 28.02 23.81 -32.02
C GLU A 98 27.79 25.34 -31.91
N SER A 99 26.57 25.76 -31.57
CA SER A 99 26.24 27.16 -31.38
C SER A 99 26.91 27.74 -30.12
N LYS A 100 27.01 29.08 -30.06
CA LYS A 100 27.43 29.76 -28.81
C LYS A 100 26.50 29.37 -27.66
N GLU A 101 27.07 29.23 -26.46
CA GLU A 101 26.37 28.75 -25.25
C GLU A 101 25.04 29.48 -24.96
N TYR A 102 25.03 30.81 -25.02
CA TYR A 102 23.81 31.59 -24.83
C TYR A 102 22.74 31.28 -25.90
N GLN A 103 23.15 31.06 -27.15
CA GLN A 103 22.25 30.78 -28.26
C GLN A 103 21.60 29.40 -28.13
N LYS A 104 22.38 28.35 -27.77
CA LYS A 104 21.84 27.00 -27.57
C LYS A 104 20.79 26.97 -26.45
N LEU A 105 21.06 27.66 -25.33
CA LEU A 105 20.10 27.76 -24.21
C LEU A 105 18.86 28.57 -24.58
N LEU A 106 19.02 29.67 -25.33
CA LEU A 106 17.90 30.48 -25.79
C LEU A 106 16.98 29.70 -26.76
N ASP A 107 17.56 28.90 -27.65
CA ASP A 107 16.79 28.08 -28.58
C ASP A 107 16.06 26.93 -27.85
N ALA A 108 16.70 26.30 -26.86
CA ALA A 108 16.04 25.34 -25.98
C ALA A 108 14.87 25.98 -25.20
N SER A 109 15.10 27.18 -24.64
CA SER A 109 14.09 27.95 -23.91
C SER A 109 12.84 28.21 -24.77
N ARG A 110 13.01 28.62 -26.03
CA ARG A 110 11.91 28.81 -26.98
C ARG A 110 11.11 27.54 -27.25
N LEU A 111 11.74 26.37 -27.24
CA LEU A 111 11.03 25.09 -27.40
C LEU A 111 10.09 24.82 -26.23
N PHE A 112 10.54 25.09 -25.00
CA PHE A 112 9.71 24.96 -23.80
C PHE A 112 8.56 25.99 -23.78
N GLU A 113 8.75 27.18 -24.33
CA GLU A 113 7.67 28.18 -24.43
C GLU A 113 6.58 27.77 -25.43
N ASN A 114 6.97 27.16 -26.55
CA ASN A 114 6.03 26.82 -27.62
C ASN A 114 5.15 25.60 -27.29
N ARG A 115 5.61 24.68 -26.43
CA ARG A 115 4.85 23.49 -26.03
C ARG A 115 5.34 22.92 -24.69
N PRO A 116 4.48 22.18 -23.95
CA PRO A 116 4.91 21.45 -22.77
C PRO A 116 5.92 20.36 -23.17
N ILE A 117 7.11 20.35 -22.54
CA ILE A 117 8.10 19.28 -22.73
C ILE A 117 8.53 18.78 -21.36
N ALA A 118 8.40 17.46 -21.15
CA ALA A 118 8.93 16.76 -19.99
C ALA A 118 10.14 15.91 -20.39
N LEU A 119 11.26 16.10 -19.69
CA LEU A 119 12.46 15.28 -19.83
C LEU A 119 12.45 14.21 -18.75
N ILE A 120 12.45 12.92 -19.12
CA ILE A 120 12.56 11.80 -18.18
C ILE A 120 13.99 11.28 -18.21
N VAL A 121 14.72 11.44 -17.12
CA VAL A 121 16.13 11.07 -16.99
C VAL A 121 16.28 9.80 -16.17
N THR A 122 17.01 8.83 -16.72
CA THR A 122 17.33 7.57 -16.06
C THR A 122 18.83 7.52 -15.75
N PHE A 123 19.21 7.46 -14.47
CA PHE A 123 20.61 7.58 -14.04
C PHE A 123 21.31 6.23 -13.86
N HIS A 124 22.13 5.75 -14.80
CA HIS A 124 22.69 4.40 -14.77
C HIS A 124 23.84 4.15 -13.78
N ASP A 125 24.46 5.19 -13.22
CA ASP A 125 25.66 5.09 -12.37
C ASP A 125 25.48 5.56 -10.91
N PHE A 126 26.50 5.32 -10.08
CA PHE A 126 26.57 5.70 -8.66
C PHE A 126 26.63 7.21 -8.40
N GLU A 127 26.74 8.03 -9.45
CA GLU A 127 26.80 9.48 -9.38
C GLU A 127 25.41 10.14 -9.53
N GLU A 128 24.34 9.49 -9.03
CA GLU A 128 22.96 10.03 -9.08
C GLU A 128 22.91 11.44 -8.48
N HIS A 129 23.64 11.71 -7.39
CA HIS A 129 23.67 13.05 -6.77
C HIS A 129 24.25 14.13 -7.69
N GLN A 130 25.37 13.85 -8.35
CA GLN A 130 25.98 14.80 -9.28
C GLN A 130 25.08 15.03 -10.50
N SER A 131 24.48 13.96 -11.02
CA SER A 131 23.54 14.02 -12.13
C SER A 131 22.30 14.86 -11.81
N ILE A 132 21.81 14.77 -10.57
CA ILE A 132 20.72 15.62 -10.08
C ILE A 132 21.13 17.11 -10.05
N LEU A 133 22.34 17.42 -9.57
CA LEU A 133 22.84 18.81 -9.60
C LEU A 133 22.94 19.34 -11.03
N GLU A 134 23.42 18.52 -11.97
CA GLU A 134 23.47 18.90 -13.40
C GLU A 134 22.07 19.18 -13.99
N CYS A 135 21.05 18.39 -13.62
CA CYS A 135 19.67 18.69 -13.99
C CYS A 135 19.21 20.05 -13.47
N GLN A 136 19.48 20.35 -12.20
CA GLN A 136 19.09 21.61 -11.57
C GLN A 136 19.81 22.80 -12.22
N ASP A 137 21.12 22.68 -12.46
CA ASP A 137 21.92 23.69 -13.12
C ASP A 137 21.41 24.01 -14.52
N PHE A 138 20.99 22.99 -15.28
CA PHE A 138 20.38 23.18 -16.59
C PHE A 138 19.07 23.99 -16.50
N ILE A 139 18.17 23.61 -15.59
CA ILE A 139 16.89 24.31 -15.39
C ILE A 139 17.14 25.79 -15.05
N ASP A 140 18.04 26.05 -14.10
CA ASP A 140 18.38 27.41 -13.66
C ASP A 140 19.00 28.24 -14.80
N ARG A 141 19.79 27.61 -15.68
CA ARG A 141 20.37 28.28 -16.86
C ARG A 141 19.32 28.60 -17.92
N ILE A 142 18.34 27.73 -18.15
CA ILE A 142 17.20 28.01 -19.04
C ILE A 142 16.36 29.18 -18.52
N GLU A 143 16.14 29.28 -17.22
CA GLU A 143 15.45 30.43 -16.61
C GLU A 143 16.24 31.73 -16.79
N LYS A 144 17.56 31.71 -16.56
CA LYS A 144 18.43 32.89 -16.67
C LYS A 144 18.48 33.48 -18.07
N VAL A 145 18.34 32.67 -19.12
CA VAL A 145 18.32 33.17 -20.51
C VAL A 145 16.98 33.80 -20.92
N GLY A 146 16.00 33.84 -20.01
CA GLY A 146 14.73 34.55 -20.18
C GLY A 146 13.53 33.66 -20.51
N GLY A 147 13.65 32.34 -20.30
CA GLY A 147 12.54 31.43 -20.50
C GLY A 147 11.39 31.70 -19.54
N ARG A 148 10.20 31.99 -20.09
CA ARG A 148 9.00 32.22 -19.28
C ARG A 148 8.42 30.94 -18.70
N ARG A 149 8.69 29.80 -19.33
CA ARG A 149 8.25 28.48 -18.88
C ARG A 149 9.44 27.68 -18.37
N ARG A 150 9.33 27.23 -17.13
CA ARG A 150 10.33 26.37 -16.50
C ARG A 150 10.27 24.95 -17.11
N PRO A 151 11.39 24.37 -17.57
CA PRO A 151 11.39 23.00 -18.07
C PRO A 151 11.11 22.01 -16.94
N THR A 152 10.47 20.89 -17.26
CA THR A 152 10.17 19.83 -16.29
C THR A 152 11.08 18.65 -16.52
N VAL A 153 11.84 18.29 -15.49
CA VAL A 153 12.75 17.15 -15.50
C VAL A 153 12.30 16.15 -14.44
N PHE A 154 12.07 14.91 -14.85
CA PHE A 154 11.83 13.80 -13.95
C PHE A 154 13.09 12.95 -13.82
N GLY A 155 13.70 12.95 -12.64
CA GLY A 155 14.84 12.11 -12.34
C GLY A 155 14.42 10.77 -11.74
N LEU A 156 14.64 9.66 -12.44
CA LEU A 156 14.37 8.31 -11.93
C LEU A 156 15.58 7.81 -11.12
N VAL A 157 15.47 7.85 -9.78
CA VAL A 157 16.55 7.51 -8.86
C VAL A 157 16.25 6.21 -8.14
N ALA A 158 17.26 5.37 -7.94
CA ALA A 158 17.12 4.11 -7.21
C ALA A 158 18.00 4.04 -5.95
N SER A 159 18.82 5.06 -5.69
CA SER A 159 19.64 5.13 -4.48
C SER A 159 18.96 5.93 -3.36
N ASP A 160 19.49 5.78 -2.14
CA ASP A 160 19.06 6.49 -0.93
C ASP A 160 19.54 7.96 -0.90
N VAL A 161 19.57 8.65 -2.05
CA VAL A 161 19.91 10.09 -2.10
C VAL A 161 18.85 10.86 -1.33
N ALA A 162 19.29 11.73 -0.41
CA ALA A 162 18.41 12.60 0.38
C ALA A 162 17.41 13.33 -0.53
N PRO A 163 16.13 13.45 -0.12
CA PRO A 163 15.11 13.94 -1.04
C PRO A 163 15.33 15.41 -1.33
N LEU A 164 15.65 15.74 -2.58
CA LEU A 164 15.34 17.06 -3.10
C LEU A 164 13.82 17.13 -3.27
N GLN A 165 13.22 18.15 -2.66
CA GLN A 165 11.78 18.39 -2.78
C GLN A 165 11.53 19.29 -4.00
N PRO A 166 10.54 18.96 -4.84
CA PRO A 166 9.55 17.88 -4.70
C PRO A 166 10.05 16.48 -5.15
N SER A 167 9.63 15.44 -4.42
CA SER A 167 9.91 14.02 -4.77
C SER A 167 8.70 13.11 -4.56
N PHE A 168 8.59 12.07 -5.39
CA PHE A 168 7.56 11.03 -5.30
C PHE A 168 8.21 9.68 -5.01
N SER A 169 7.85 9.06 -3.89
CA SER A 169 8.38 7.74 -3.51
C SER A 169 7.54 6.63 -4.14
N MET A 170 8.15 5.82 -5.00
CA MET A 170 7.54 4.61 -5.57
C MET A 170 8.24 3.34 -5.09
N THR A 171 8.91 3.39 -3.94
CA THR A 171 9.63 2.25 -3.36
C THR A 171 8.68 1.27 -2.66
N ARG A 172 7.50 1.76 -2.28
CA ARG A 172 6.46 1.02 -1.57
C ARG A 172 5.19 0.94 -2.38
N GLY A 173 4.43 -0.13 -2.19
CA GLY A 173 3.10 -0.26 -2.75
C GLY A 173 2.32 -1.41 -2.11
N LEU A 174 1.06 -1.53 -2.49
CA LEU A 174 0.20 -2.64 -2.09
C LEU A 174 -0.55 -3.20 -3.29
N PRO A 175 -0.82 -4.52 -3.30
CA PRO A 175 -1.65 -5.12 -4.32
C PRO A 175 -3.05 -4.49 -4.33
N GLU A 176 -3.52 -4.08 -5.51
CA GLU A 176 -4.90 -3.63 -5.74
C GLU A 176 -5.76 -4.80 -6.23
N ASN A 177 -7.03 -4.80 -5.81
CA ASN A 177 -8.06 -5.72 -6.30
C ASN A 177 -7.69 -7.21 -6.19
N LEU A 178 -6.84 -7.57 -5.23
CA LEU A 178 -6.45 -8.96 -5.00
C LEU A 178 -7.55 -9.67 -4.19
N VAL A 179 -8.50 -10.28 -4.91
CA VAL A 179 -9.58 -11.08 -4.33
C VAL A 179 -9.06 -12.46 -3.93
N LEU A 180 -9.41 -12.92 -2.72
CA LEU A 180 -9.00 -14.20 -2.12
C LEU A 180 -10.20 -15.10 -1.79
N CYS A 181 -11.32 -14.51 -1.42
CA CYS A 181 -12.53 -15.23 -0.99
C CYS A 181 -13.47 -15.61 -2.15
N ASP A 182 -13.00 -15.53 -3.39
CA ASP A 182 -13.75 -15.97 -4.56
C ASP A 182 -13.93 -17.51 -4.54
N PRO A 183 -15.18 -18.02 -4.54
CA PRO A 183 -15.46 -19.44 -4.54
C PRO A 183 -15.05 -20.15 -5.84
N ASP A 184 -14.86 -19.43 -6.95
CA ASP A 184 -14.54 -20.01 -8.25
C ASP A 184 -13.05 -20.31 -8.42
N PHE A 185 -12.19 -19.75 -7.57
CA PHE A 185 -10.78 -20.10 -7.56
C PHE A 185 -10.55 -21.52 -7.03
N ASP A 186 -9.64 -22.24 -7.67
CA ASP A 186 -9.07 -23.44 -7.07
C ASP A 186 -8.11 -23.07 -5.92
N ASP A 187 -7.76 -24.07 -5.12
CA ASP A 187 -6.91 -23.85 -3.94
C ASP A 187 -5.48 -23.44 -4.30
N GLN A 188 -4.99 -23.81 -5.49
CA GLN A 188 -3.63 -23.46 -5.91
C GLN A 188 -3.55 -21.98 -6.30
N GLU A 189 -4.49 -21.48 -7.09
CA GLU A 189 -4.58 -20.08 -7.47
C GLU A 189 -4.82 -19.20 -6.25
N ARG A 190 -5.77 -19.58 -5.39
CA ARG A 190 -6.02 -18.87 -4.14
C ARG A 190 -4.80 -18.86 -3.22
N TRP A 191 -4.04 -19.96 -3.16
CA TRP A 191 -2.80 -20.03 -2.38
C TRP A 191 -1.74 -19.06 -2.88
N LYS A 192 -1.54 -18.96 -4.19
CA LYS A 192 -0.57 -18.00 -4.75
C LYS A 192 -0.97 -16.55 -4.46
N ARG A 193 -2.26 -16.23 -4.57
CA ARG A 193 -2.80 -14.92 -4.19
C ARG A 193 -2.63 -14.65 -2.69
N TYR A 194 -2.90 -15.64 -1.85
CA TYR A 194 -2.68 -15.58 -0.41
C TYR A 194 -1.21 -15.26 -0.10
N MET A 195 -0.27 -16.02 -0.67
CA MET A 195 1.17 -15.78 -0.51
C MET A 195 1.57 -14.39 -0.99
N HIS A 196 1.03 -13.93 -2.12
CA HIS A 196 1.28 -12.59 -2.64
C HIS A 196 0.86 -11.51 -1.63
N GLN A 197 -0.38 -11.57 -1.11
CA GLN A 197 -0.90 -10.62 -0.13
C GLN A 197 -0.10 -10.65 1.18
N ARG A 198 0.30 -11.84 1.62
CA ARG A 198 1.09 -12.06 2.83
C ARG A 198 2.50 -11.49 2.70
N ALA A 199 3.19 -11.75 1.59
CA ALA A 199 4.52 -11.20 1.33
C ALA A 199 4.48 -9.67 1.22
N ALA A 200 3.53 -9.12 0.47
CA ALA A 200 3.34 -7.68 0.36
C ALA A 200 3.18 -7.01 1.73
N TRP A 201 2.37 -7.62 2.61
CA TRP A 201 2.15 -7.13 3.96
C TRP A 201 3.39 -7.28 4.83
N GLU A 202 4.00 -8.46 4.88
CA GLU A 202 5.14 -8.77 5.74
C GLU A 202 6.30 -7.78 5.55
N PHE A 203 6.57 -7.42 4.30
CA PHE A 203 7.64 -6.48 3.94
C PHE A 203 7.18 -5.01 3.91
N GLY A 204 6.01 -4.69 4.47
CA GLY A 204 5.50 -3.31 4.56
C GLY A 204 5.33 -2.64 3.19
N GLY A 205 5.02 -3.42 2.17
CA GLY A 205 4.90 -2.97 0.79
C GLY A 205 6.22 -2.57 0.12
N MET A 206 7.38 -2.76 0.75
CA MET A 206 8.68 -2.40 0.15
C MET A 206 9.02 -3.34 -1.00
N LEU A 207 8.86 -2.85 -2.23
CA LEU A 207 8.87 -3.71 -3.41
C LEU A 207 10.24 -4.39 -3.63
N GLY A 208 11.34 -3.64 -3.51
CA GLY A 208 12.68 -4.21 -3.68
C GLY A 208 13.01 -5.30 -2.64
N ILE A 209 12.51 -5.15 -1.41
CA ILE A 209 12.65 -6.18 -0.37
C ILE A 209 11.74 -7.36 -0.68
N ALA A 210 10.47 -7.12 -1.02
CA ALA A 210 9.51 -8.17 -1.32
C ALA A 210 9.97 -9.07 -2.48
N GLU A 211 10.47 -8.50 -3.58
CA GLU A 211 10.99 -9.24 -4.73
C GLU A 211 12.26 -10.03 -4.41
N ARG A 212 13.21 -9.42 -3.69
CA ARG A 212 14.43 -10.11 -3.24
C ARG A 212 14.07 -11.34 -2.42
N TRP A 213 13.19 -11.18 -1.44
CA TRP A 213 12.81 -12.28 -0.56
C TRP A 213 11.87 -13.29 -1.21
N ASP A 214 11.05 -12.91 -2.20
CA ASP A 214 10.29 -13.88 -2.99
C ASP A 214 11.22 -14.89 -3.67
N LEU A 215 12.33 -14.39 -4.24
CA LEU A 215 13.37 -15.20 -4.86
C LEU A 215 14.16 -16.03 -3.84
N GLU A 216 14.68 -15.39 -2.79
CA GLU A 216 15.52 -16.06 -1.78
C GLU A 216 14.75 -17.11 -0.97
N LEU A 217 13.52 -16.79 -0.57
CA LEU A 217 12.67 -17.73 0.15
C LEU A 217 12.00 -18.73 -0.79
N ALA A 218 12.04 -18.53 -2.10
CA ALA A 218 11.32 -19.32 -3.10
C ALA A 218 9.84 -19.53 -2.73
N LEU A 219 9.11 -18.44 -2.45
CA LEU A 219 7.74 -18.51 -1.91
C LEU A 219 6.81 -19.30 -2.83
N GLU A 220 6.96 -19.19 -4.15
CA GLU A 220 6.18 -19.97 -5.13
C GLU A 220 6.29 -21.50 -4.96
N LYS A 221 7.34 -21.98 -4.26
CA LYS A 221 7.59 -23.41 -4.02
C LYS A 221 7.01 -23.91 -2.70
N ILE A 222 6.36 -23.06 -1.91
CA ILE A 222 5.69 -23.50 -0.67
C ILE A 222 4.43 -24.29 -1.04
N PRO A 223 4.26 -25.53 -0.56
CA PRO A 223 3.06 -26.30 -0.80
C PRO A 223 1.80 -25.57 -0.31
N THR A 224 0.71 -25.71 -1.06
CA THR A 224 -0.59 -25.12 -0.72
C THR A 224 -1.01 -25.43 0.71
N GLY A 225 -1.31 -24.38 1.47
CA GLY A 225 -1.77 -24.45 2.85
C GLY A 225 -0.70 -24.73 3.90
N ASN A 226 0.58 -24.73 3.53
CA ASN A 226 1.67 -24.87 4.49
C ASN A 226 2.06 -23.52 5.11
N ASP A 227 1.16 -22.96 5.93
CA ASP A 227 1.39 -21.72 6.67
C ASP A 227 2.60 -21.81 7.60
N GLU A 228 2.86 -22.98 8.19
CA GLU A 228 4.00 -23.17 9.08
C GLU A 228 5.33 -22.93 8.35
N LEU A 229 5.49 -23.49 7.14
CA LEU A 229 6.67 -23.25 6.33
C LEU A 229 6.78 -21.79 5.88
N LEU A 230 5.66 -21.16 5.54
CA LEU A 230 5.61 -19.74 5.20
C LEU A 230 6.07 -18.86 6.38
N GLU A 231 5.52 -19.09 7.57
CA GLU A 231 5.90 -18.37 8.79
C GLU A 231 7.37 -18.59 9.15
N ASN A 232 7.87 -19.82 9.01
CA ASN A 232 9.29 -20.12 9.24
C ASN A 232 10.20 -19.35 8.28
N ARG A 233 9.81 -19.23 7.00
CA ARG A 233 10.53 -18.42 6.00
C ARG A 233 10.50 -16.93 6.34
N PHE A 234 9.35 -16.40 6.76
CA PHE A 234 9.26 -15.01 7.22
C PHE A 234 10.05 -14.76 8.50
N ASN A 235 10.08 -15.72 9.44
CA ASN A 235 10.91 -15.62 10.65
C ASN A 235 12.40 -15.53 10.29
N HIS A 236 12.87 -16.39 9.39
CA HIS A 236 14.24 -16.34 8.88
C HIS A 236 14.53 -14.99 8.22
N ALA A 237 13.63 -14.52 7.34
CA ALA A 237 13.80 -13.25 6.64
C ALA A 237 13.88 -12.04 7.58
N ALA A 238 12.97 -11.98 8.55
CA ALA A 238 12.96 -10.95 9.57
C ALA A 238 14.25 -10.95 10.41
N SER A 239 14.75 -12.12 10.81
CA SER A 239 16.02 -12.21 11.56
C SER A 239 17.23 -11.74 10.74
N THR A 240 17.29 -12.08 9.44
CA THR A 240 18.35 -11.63 8.54
C THR A 240 18.28 -10.11 8.34
N LEU A 241 17.12 -9.56 7.96
CA LEU A 241 16.92 -8.11 7.80
C LEU A 241 17.26 -7.34 9.07
N PHE A 242 16.88 -7.86 10.24
CA PHE A 242 17.20 -7.24 11.52
C PHE A 242 18.70 -7.19 11.78
N SER A 243 19.44 -8.23 11.36
CA SER A 243 20.89 -8.32 11.53
C SER A 243 21.66 -7.44 10.55
N GLU A 244 21.12 -7.23 9.34
CA GLU A 244 21.66 -6.36 8.30
C GLU A 244 21.33 -4.87 8.52
N SER A 245 20.29 -4.59 9.29
CA SER A 245 19.83 -3.23 9.54
C SER A 245 20.83 -2.41 10.36
N ASN A 246 20.83 -1.09 10.14
CA ASN A 246 21.62 -0.16 10.93
C ASN A 246 21.25 -0.31 12.42
N ARG A 247 22.25 -0.60 13.26
CA ARG A 247 22.03 -0.85 14.69
C ARG A 247 21.53 0.38 15.44
N ASP A 248 21.97 1.57 15.05
CA ASP A 248 21.56 2.82 15.68
C ASP A 248 20.10 3.13 15.34
N ALA A 249 19.71 2.86 14.10
CA ALA A 249 18.34 2.95 13.60
C ALA A 249 17.38 2.03 14.37
N VAL A 250 17.76 0.76 14.48
CA VAL A 250 17.01 -0.23 15.25
C VAL A 250 16.96 0.16 16.73
N ALA A 251 18.07 0.58 17.32
CA ALA A 251 18.13 1.02 18.71
C ALA A 251 17.22 2.24 18.96
N PHE A 252 17.12 3.16 18.01
CA PHE A 252 16.20 4.30 18.07
C PHE A 252 14.73 3.86 18.09
N VAL A 253 14.32 2.96 17.18
CA VAL A 253 12.97 2.38 17.16
C VAL A 253 12.65 1.71 18.50
N VAL A 254 13.57 0.85 18.95
CA VAL A 254 13.53 0.10 20.20
C VAL A 254 13.34 1.06 21.39
N ASN A 255 14.11 2.14 21.46
CA ASN A 255 14.01 3.13 22.54
C ASN A 255 12.69 3.90 22.50
N THR A 256 12.18 4.25 21.32
CA THR A 256 10.95 5.02 21.18
C THR A 256 9.72 4.18 21.52
N LEU A 257 9.70 2.91 21.10
CA LEU A 257 8.68 1.96 21.53
C LEU A 257 8.71 1.74 23.04
N GLY A 258 9.90 1.59 23.62
CA GLY A 258 10.10 1.36 25.05
C GLY A 258 9.72 2.54 25.96
N SER A 259 9.82 3.78 25.47
CA SER A 259 9.49 4.98 26.24
C SER A 259 7.99 5.26 26.32
N GLY A 260 7.17 4.58 25.52
CA GLY A 260 5.73 4.87 25.41
C GLY A 260 5.44 6.27 24.88
N GLN A 261 6.45 6.99 24.40
CA GLN A 261 6.26 8.29 23.79
C GLN A 261 5.48 8.12 22.50
N ALA A 262 4.38 8.88 22.39
CA ALA A 262 3.76 9.09 21.11
C ALA A 262 4.80 9.68 20.15
N PHE A 263 4.92 9.11 18.96
CA PHE A 263 5.72 9.68 17.88
C PHE A 263 5.23 11.11 17.58
N GLU A 264 5.87 12.15 18.14
CA GLU A 264 5.53 13.56 17.93
C GLU A 264 6.07 14.06 16.58
N SER A 265 5.31 14.88 15.86
CA SER A 265 5.26 14.91 14.40
C SER A 265 6.39 15.64 13.66
N SER A 266 7.29 16.40 14.31
CA SER A 266 8.30 17.19 13.60
C SER A 266 9.62 16.45 13.36
N ASP A 267 10.16 15.76 14.38
CA ASP A 267 11.41 15.00 14.27
C ASP A 267 11.27 13.73 13.41
N TRP A 268 10.04 13.26 13.24
CA TRP A 268 9.73 11.98 12.61
C TRP A 268 9.81 12.01 11.09
N ASN A 269 9.37 13.08 10.43
CA ASN A 269 9.40 13.15 8.97
C ASN A 269 10.84 13.18 8.45
N GLU A 270 11.75 13.82 9.19
CA GLU A 270 13.17 13.89 8.85
C GLU A 270 13.88 12.55 9.11
N LYS A 271 13.61 11.88 10.23
CA LYS A 271 14.25 10.59 10.59
C LYS A 271 13.66 9.37 9.88
N ALA A 272 12.33 9.31 9.70
CA ALA A 272 11.69 8.25 8.90
C ALA A 272 12.03 8.37 7.41
N SER A 273 12.39 9.56 6.92
CA SER A 273 12.97 9.75 5.59
C SER A 273 14.37 9.13 5.46
N ILE A 274 15.14 9.06 6.55
CA ILE A 274 16.51 8.51 6.56
C ILE A 274 16.48 6.98 6.73
N GLU A 275 15.53 6.46 7.49
CA GLU A 275 15.43 5.03 7.84
C GLU A 275 14.13 4.41 7.33
N SER A 276 13.80 4.76 6.08
CA SER A 276 12.50 4.47 5.49
C SER A 276 12.14 2.99 5.55
N SER A 277 13.08 2.06 5.56
CA SER A 277 12.83 0.61 5.57
C SER A 277 12.29 0.04 6.89
N LEU A 278 12.41 0.77 8.00
CA LEU A 278 11.96 0.32 9.33
C LEU A 278 10.50 0.67 9.63
N PHE A 279 9.96 1.64 8.90
CA PHE A 279 8.62 2.19 9.13
C PHE A 279 7.70 2.00 7.95
N TRP A 280 6.40 2.06 8.17
CA TRP A 280 5.41 1.87 7.13
C TRP A 280 4.12 2.65 7.42
N TRP A 281 3.59 3.30 6.40
CA TRP A 281 2.28 3.91 6.40
C TRP A 281 1.21 2.91 5.96
N ILE A 282 0.41 2.45 6.92
CA ILE A 282 -0.78 1.65 6.63
C ILE A 282 -1.87 2.61 6.16
N ASP A 283 -2.55 2.30 5.05
CA ASP A 283 -3.65 3.13 4.53
C ASP A 283 -4.65 3.51 5.64
N GLY A 284 -4.90 4.82 5.78
CA GLY A 284 -5.77 5.40 6.80
C GLY A 284 -5.17 5.53 8.21
N ALA A 285 -3.90 5.15 8.42
CA ALA A 285 -3.20 5.44 9.65
C ALA A 285 -2.76 6.91 9.71
N HIS A 286 -2.93 7.54 10.87
CA HIS A 286 -2.47 8.92 11.10
C HIS A 286 -0.96 9.02 11.41
N ARG A 287 -0.29 7.88 11.61
CA ARG A 287 1.11 7.79 12.02
C ARG A 287 1.76 6.59 11.34
N PRO A 288 3.08 6.64 11.08
CA PRO A 288 3.81 5.47 10.63
C PRO A 288 3.80 4.41 11.73
N ALA A 289 3.63 3.15 11.35
CA ALA A 289 3.89 2.00 12.19
C ALA A 289 5.29 1.46 11.88
N ILE A 290 5.84 0.61 12.74
CA ILE A 290 7.01 -0.18 12.33
C ILE A 290 6.61 -1.21 11.27
N CYS A 291 7.53 -1.58 10.39
CA CYS A 291 7.30 -2.63 9.40
C CYS A 291 6.99 -3.99 10.08
N PRO A 292 6.13 -4.85 9.50
CA PRO A 292 5.78 -6.13 10.11
C PRO A 292 6.98 -7.07 10.26
N TRP A 293 7.90 -7.11 9.29
CA TRP A 293 9.15 -7.87 9.42
C TRP A 293 9.96 -7.45 10.65
N LEU A 294 9.96 -6.15 11.00
CA LEU A 294 10.66 -5.65 12.18
C LEU A 294 9.92 -6.06 13.45
N ALA A 295 8.59 -5.92 13.48
CA ALA A 295 7.77 -6.41 14.59
C ALA A 295 7.99 -7.90 14.85
N ARG A 296 8.10 -8.71 13.78
CA ARG A 296 8.41 -10.13 13.83
C ARG A 296 9.80 -10.37 14.41
N ALA A 297 10.82 -9.67 13.94
CA ALA A 297 12.17 -9.80 14.47
C ALA A 297 12.23 -9.47 15.97
N LEU A 298 11.55 -8.41 16.41
CA LEU A 298 11.48 -8.03 17.83
C LEU A 298 10.80 -9.12 18.67
N LEU A 299 9.71 -9.71 18.19
CA LEU A 299 9.02 -10.83 18.84
C LEU A 299 9.89 -12.08 18.93
N ILE A 300 10.59 -12.46 17.86
CA ILE A 300 11.51 -13.62 17.84
C ILE A 300 12.62 -13.43 18.87
N ASN A 301 13.20 -12.23 18.93
CA ASN A 301 14.25 -11.87 19.87
C ASN A 301 13.73 -11.65 21.31
N ARG A 302 12.42 -11.80 21.55
CA ARG A 302 11.74 -11.60 22.84
C ARG A 302 12.01 -10.22 23.45
N GLN A 303 12.17 -9.22 22.59
CA GLN A 303 12.31 -7.83 23.02
C GLN A 303 10.91 -7.28 23.35
N PHE A 304 10.82 -6.46 24.40
CA PHE A 304 9.59 -5.76 24.80
C PHE A 304 8.38 -6.66 25.10
N PRO A 305 8.41 -7.49 26.16
CA PRO A 305 7.25 -8.30 26.55
C PRO A 305 5.98 -7.47 26.79
N ALA A 306 6.12 -6.23 27.26
CA ALA A 306 5.01 -5.30 27.47
C ALA A 306 4.31 -4.85 26.16
N LEU A 307 4.97 -4.98 25.00
CA LEU A 307 4.44 -4.59 23.69
C LEU A 307 4.04 -5.79 22.83
N CYS A 308 4.08 -7.01 23.36
CA CYS A 308 3.84 -8.24 22.61
C CYS A 308 2.53 -8.20 21.82
N ASP A 309 1.42 -7.78 22.46
CA ASP A 309 0.12 -7.72 21.80
C ASP A 309 0.08 -6.68 20.66
N HIS A 310 0.77 -5.54 20.85
CA HIS A 310 0.89 -4.52 19.82
C HIS A 310 1.72 -5.03 18.62
N LEU A 311 2.89 -5.63 18.88
CA LEU A 311 3.74 -6.19 17.83
C LEU A 311 3.04 -7.32 17.07
N ARG A 312 2.28 -8.17 17.78
CA ARG A 312 1.46 -9.23 17.16
C ARG A 312 0.38 -8.65 16.24
N ALA A 313 -0.25 -7.54 16.64
CA ALA A 313 -1.26 -6.90 15.83
C ALA A 313 -0.70 -6.40 14.48
N LEU A 314 0.57 -6.02 14.40
CA LEU A 314 1.23 -5.59 13.16
C LEU A 314 1.48 -6.75 12.19
N LEU A 315 1.61 -7.99 12.69
CA LEU A 315 1.76 -9.19 11.86
C LEU A 315 0.43 -9.64 11.24
N ASN A 316 -0.71 -9.15 11.75
CA ASN A 316 -2.01 -9.47 11.18
C ASN A 316 -2.19 -8.75 9.85
N CYS A 317 -2.17 -9.51 8.76
CA CYS A 317 -2.39 -8.99 7.42
C CYS A 317 -3.79 -8.37 7.29
N ARG A 318 -3.86 -7.03 7.41
CA ARG A 318 -5.14 -6.32 7.53
C ARG A 318 -6.02 -6.44 6.28
N PRO A 319 -5.52 -6.35 5.03
CA PRO A 319 -6.34 -6.53 3.83
C PRO A 319 -7.01 -7.91 3.79
N LEU A 320 -6.23 -8.96 4.06
CA LEU A 320 -6.73 -10.33 4.15
C LEU A 320 -7.80 -10.48 5.24
N ALA A 321 -7.51 -10.01 6.47
CA ALA A 321 -8.47 -10.09 7.57
C ALA A 321 -9.75 -9.29 7.29
N SER A 322 -9.63 -8.14 6.62
CA SER A 322 -10.77 -7.27 6.26
C SER A 322 -11.66 -7.92 5.22
N GLU A 323 -11.08 -8.56 4.19
CA GLU A 323 -11.84 -9.30 3.19
C GLU A 323 -12.61 -10.46 3.83
N MET A 324 -11.93 -11.27 4.65
CA MET A 324 -12.55 -12.39 5.36
C MET A 324 -13.67 -11.93 6.30
N LEU A 325 -13.47 -10.83 7.03
CA LEU A 325 -14.50 -10.21 7.88
C LEU A 325 -15.68 -9.70 7.06
N TYR A 326 -15.42 -9.07 5.92
CA TYR A 326 -16.47 -8.59 5.01
C TYR A 326 -17.40 -9.74 4.57
N HIS A 327 -16.81 -10.88 4.18
CA HIS A 327 -17.61 -12.07 3.84
C HIS A 327 -18.37 -12.62 5.04
N CYS A 328 -17.74 -12.69 6.22
CA CYS A 328 -18.42 -13.13 7.44
C CYS A 328 -19.63 -12.24 7.79
N PHE A 329 -19.48 -10.92 7.72
CA PHE A 329 -20.59 -9.99 7.99
C PHE A 329 -21.69 -10.06 6.94
N THR A 330 -21.33 -10.20 5.66
CA THR A 330 -22.29 -10.34 4.57
C THR A 330 -23.12 -11.62 4.73
N LEU A 331 -22.47 -12.74 5.05
CA LEU A 331 -23.15 -14.00 5.30
C LEU A 331 -23.99 -13.95 6.58
N GLU A 332 -23.48 -13.35 7.66
CA GLU A 332 -24.25 -13.13 8.89
C GLU A 332 -25.53 -12.32 8.61
N ALA A 333 -25.44 -11.24 7.82
CA ALA A 333 -26.59 -10.43 7.46
C ALA A 333 -27.65 -11.24 6.67
N ARG A 334 -27.22 -12.08 5.72
CA ARG A 334 -28.11 -12.97 4.97
C ARG A 334 -28.79 -14.00 5.87
N GLU A 335 -28.05 -14.61 6.80
CA GLU A 335 -28.60 -15.55 7.76
C GLU A 335 -29.60 -14.88 8.71
N ARG A 336 -29.35 -13.65 9.15
CA ARG A 336 -30.30 -12.87 9.95
C ARG A 336 -31.62 -12.66 9.19
N VAL A 337 -31.54 -12.34 7.90
CA VAL A 337 -32.73 -12.22 7.04
C VAL A 337 -33.46 -13.57 6.91
N ARG A 338 -32.75 -14.68 6.73
CA ARG A 338 -33.37 -16.03 6.68
C ARG A 338 -34.10 -16.38 7.98
N CYS A 339 -33.60 -15.89 9.12
CA CYS A 339 -34.22 -16.12 10.42
C CYS A 339 -35.37 -15.16 10.74
N SER A 340 -35.65 -14.15 9.90
CA SER A 340 -36.57 -13.05 10.24
C SER A 340 -37.97 -13.53 10.58
N ALA A 341 -38.51 -14.51 9.84
CA ALA A 341 -39.82 -15.09 10.09
C ALA A 341 -39.94 -15.79 11.46
N SER A 342 -38.82 -16.21 12.06
CA SER A 342 -38.80 -16.78 13.42
C SER A 342 -38.57 -15.73 14.51
N MET A 343 -38.36 -14.47 14.13
CA MET A 343 -38.10 -13.33 15.01
C MET A 343 -39.29 -12.36 15.12
N ASP A 344 -40.49 -12.77 14.67
CA ASP A 344 -41.68 -11.91 14.64
C ASP A 344 -42.18 -11.50 16.04
N ASP A 345 -41.90 -12.28 17.09
CA ASP A 345 -42.25 -11.94 18.47
C ASP A 345 -41.02 -11.43 19.23
N GLU A 346 -40.99 -10.14 19.53
CA GLU A 346 -39.91 -9.50 20.30
C GLU A 346 -39.77 -10.06 21.71
N ARG A 347 -40.82 -10.66 22.29
CA ARG A 347 -40.75 -11.27 23.65
C ARG A 347 -39.86 -12.49 23.70
N ASN A 348 -39.56 -13.09 22.54
CA ASN A 348 -38.65 -14.22 22.43
C ASN A 348 -37.19 -13.77 22.23
N ALA A 349 -36.94 -12.46 22.16
CA ALA A 349 -35.59 -11.95 22.02
C ALA A 349 -34.77 -12.22 23.30
N PRO A 350 -33.45 -12.42 23.17
CA PRO A 350 -32.56 -12.61 24.32
C PRO A 350 -32.57 -11.39 25.25
N ASP A 351 -32.42 -11.62 26.57
CA ASP A 351 -32.35 -10.55 27.58
C ASP A 351 -31.27 -9.51 27.28
N GLY A 352 -30.12 -9.94 26.74
CA GLY A 352 -29.04 -9.05 26.32
C GLY A 352 -29.48 -8.05 25.24
N ALA A 353 -30.27 -8.52 24.28
CA ALA A 353 -30.82 -7.70 23.20
C ALA A 353 -31.83 -6.67 23.74
N HIS A 354 -32.72 -7.07 24.66
CA HIS A 354 -33.65 -6.15 25.33
C HIS A 354 -32.91 -5.04 26.07
N LYS A 355 -31.84 -5.39 26.80
CA LYS A 355 -31.02 -4.41 27.51
C LYS A 355 -30.34 -3.44 26.55
N SER A 356 -29.68 -3.93 25.51
CA SER A 356 -29.00 -3.09 24.51
C SER A 356 -29.97 -2.19 23.74
N TYR A 357 -31.17 -2.67 23.43
CA TYR A 357 -32.24 -1.87 22.82
C TYR A 357 -32.71 -0.75 23.75
N ALA A 358 -32.94 -1.04 25.03
CA ALA A 358 -33.32 -0.03 26.02
C ALA A 358 -32.24 1.04 26.21
N ASP A 359 -30.96 0.63 26.26
CA ASP A 359 -29.81 1.54 26.33
C ASP A 359 -29.72 2.43 25.08
N PHE A 360 -29.99 1.87 23.89
CA PHE A 360 -30.01 2.62 22.63
C PHE A 360 -31.15 3.64 22.60
N LYS A 361 -32.37 3.23 22.96
CA LYS A 361 -33.56 4.09 22.95
C LYS A 361 -33.46 5.23 23.96
N SER A 362 -32.83 4.98 25.11
CA SER A 362 -32.58 6.00 26.15
C SER A 362 -31.35 6.87 25.86
N GLN A 363 -30.66 6.65 24.73
CA GLN A 363 -29.40 7.34 24.37
C GLN A 363 -28.35 7.27 25.49
N HIS A 364 -28.28 6.12 26.18
CA HIS A 364 -27.30 5.94 27.25
C HIS A 364 -25.88 6.19 26.72
N ARG A 365 -25.00 6.81 27.53
CA ARG A 365 -23.66 7.27 27.10
C ARG A 365 -22.79 6.18 26.45
N ASN A 366 -23.00 4.94 26.87
CA ASN A 366 -22.26 3.77 26.39
C ASN A 366 -23.03 2.96 25.33
N SER A 367 -24.21 3.42 24.90
CA SER A 367 -24.99 2.78 23.85
C SER A 367 -24.43 3.09 22.47
N PHE A 368 -24.85 2.31 21.47
CA PHE A 368 -24.51 2.55 20.08
C PHE A 368 -25.22 3.77 19.47
N ALA A 369 -26.23 4.34 20.14
CA ALA A 369 -27.04 5.45 19.60
C ALA A 369 -26.19 6.67 19.19
N ARG A 370 -25.10 6.94 19.92
CA ARG A 370 -24.17 8.04 19.63
C ARG A 370 -23.47 7.94 18.27
N PHE A 371 -23.47 6.77 17.64
CA PHE A 371 -22.82 6.55 16.34
C PHE A 371 -23.79 6.70 15.15
N TYR A 372 -25.09 6.89 15.41
CA TYR A 372 -26.09 7.07 14.37
C TYR A 372 -26.42 8.55 14.20
N PRO A 373 -26.36 9.09 12.97
CA PRO A 373 -26.88 10.42 12.67
C PRO A 373 -28.38 10.53 12.99
N SER A 374 -28.84 11.73 13.31
CA SER A 374 -30.27 11.99 13.59
C SER A 374 -31.19 11.59 12.45
N ASP A 375 -30.73 11.76 11.21
CA ASP A 375 -31.50 11.49 9.98
C ASP A 375 -31.17 10.12 9.35
N TYR A 376 -30.64 9.17 10.13
CA TYR A 376 -30.38 7.82 9.64
C TYR A 376 -31.70 7.16 9.17
N PRO A 377 -31.74 6.54 7.97
CA PRO A 377 -33.00 6.16 7.31
C PRO A 377 -33.77 5.02 8.01
N VAL A 378 -33.14 4.26 8.91
CA VAL A 378 -33.82 3.23 9.70
C VAL A 378 -34.57 3.90 10.86
N LYS A 379 -35.88 4.07 10.66
CA LYS A 379 -36.77 4.78 11.60
C LYS A 379 -37.33 3.88 12.70
N GLU A 380 -37.47 2.59 12.43
CA GLU A 380 -38.02 1.62 13.38
C GLU A 380 -36.96 0.56 13.69
N TRP A 381 -36.49 0.59 14.93
CA TRP A 381 -35.58 -0.41 15.47
C TRP A 381 -36.36 -1.41 16.30
N ASN A 382 -36.11 -2.70 16.07
CA ASN A 382 -36.66 -3.80 16.86
C ASN A 382 -35.60 -4.40 17.80
N VAL A 383 -36.04 -5.14 18.81
CA VAL A 383 -35.12 -5.73 19.80
C VAL A 383 -34.12 -6.70 19.15
N TRP A 384 -34.56 -7.46 18.14
CA TRP A 384 -33.74 -8.47 17.46
C TRP A 384 -32.53 -7.90 16.71
N GLN A 385 -32.55 -6.64 16.29
CA GLN A 385 -31.39 -5.98 15.69
C GLN A 385 -30.22 -5.80 16.68
N PHE A 386 -30.51 -5.81 17.98
CA PHE A 386 -29.51 -5.71 19.04
C PHE A 386 -29.01 -7.08 19.54
N ALA A 387 -29.64 -8.17 19.08
CA ALA A 387 -29.20 -9.52 19.42
C ALA A 387 -27.88 -9.86 18.70
N ALA A 388 -26.95 -10.44 19.46
CA ALA A 388 -25.74 -11.01 18.88
C ALA A 388 -26.11 -12.22 18.01
N PHE A 389 -25.32 -12.47 16.96
CA PHE A 389 -25.64 -13.53 16.00
C PHE A 389 -25.80 -14.92 16.65
N GLY A 390 -24.93 -15.25 17.61
CA GLY A 390 -25.04 -16.50 18.34
C GLY A 390 -26.34 -16.65 19.13
N GLU A 391 -26.90 -15.55 19.63
CA GLU A 391 -28.17 -15.56 20.34
C GLU A 391 -29.35 -15.79 19.37
N ILE A 392 -29.30 -15.17 18.19
CA ILE A 392 -30.29 -15.40 17.12
C ILE A 392 -30.29 -16.87 16.71
N LEU A 393 -29.12 -17.45 16.43
CA LEU A 393 -29.02 -18.86 16.02
C LEU A 393 -29.60 -19.81 17.09
N ASN A 394 -29.33 -19.52 18.36
CA ASN A 394 -29.83 -20.32 19.48
C ASN A 394 -31.36 -20.22 19.64
N ALA A 395 -31.92 -19.01 19.47
CA ALA A 395 -33.33 -18.75 19.68
C ALA A 395 -34.20 -19.25 18.53
N THR A 396 -33.74 -19.08 17.29
CA THR A 396 -34.58 -19.31 16.10
C THR A 396 -34.56 -20.75 15.60
N ARG A 397 -33.49 -21.52 15.85
CA ARG A 397 -33.34 -22.96 15.47
C ARG A 397 -33.85 -23.30 14.05
N VAL A 398 -33.73 -22.36 13.11
CA VAL A 398 -34.51 -22.31 11.84
C VAL A 398 -34.27 -23.51 10.92
N THR A 399 -33.09 -24.09 10.98
CA THR A 399 -32.68 -25.15 10.05
C THR A 399 -32.50 -26.48 10.76
N SER A 400 -33.07 -27.56 10.22
CA SER A 400 -32.76 -28.94 10.61
C SER A 400 -31.54 -29.50 9.89
N ASP A 401 -31.02 -28.78 8.88
CA ASP A 401 -29.82 -29.16 8.15
C ASP A 401 -28.57 -28.96 9.00
N ARG A 402 -27.87 -30.09 9.24
CA ARG A 402 -26.63 -30.13 10.00
C ARG A 402 -25.52 -29.34 9.33
N ASN A 403 -25.46 -29.32 7.99
CA ASN A 403 -24.43 -28.62 7.25
C ASN A 403 -24.59 -27.10 7.38
N GLN A 404 -25.81 -26.60 7.21
CA GLN A 404 -26.12 -25.19 7.40
C GLN A 404 -25.79 -24.72 8.84
N ARG A 405 -26.18 -25.50 9.86
CA ARG A 405 -25.83 -25.18 11.26
C ARG A 405 -24.32 -25.13 11.49
N ALA A 406 -23.56 -26.07 10.90
CA ALA A 406 -22.11 -26.06 10.99
C ALA A 406 -21.54 -24.77 10.38
N CYS A 407 -21.98 -24.37 9.19
CA CYS A 407 -21.54 -23.13 8.54
C CYS A 407 -21.90 -21.88 9.35
N GLN A 408 -23.10 -21.82 9.93
CA GLN A 408 -23.51 -20.71 10.82
C GLN A 408 -22.59 -20.59 12.05
N HIS A 409 -22.21 -21.72 12.66
CA HIS A 409 -21.25 -21.75 13.75
C HIS A 409 -19.84 -21.33 13.30
N SER A 410 -19.39 -21.78 12.12
CA SER A 410 -18.11 -21.40 11.54
C SER A 410 -18.03 -19.89 11.32
N ILE A 411 -19.05 -19.25 10.72
CA ILE A 411 -19.10 -17.78 10.53
C ILE A 411 -18.90 -17.07 11.87
N ARG A 412 -19.64 -17.48 12.91
CA ARG A 412 -19.57 -16.86 14.23
C ARG A 412 -18.15 -16.96 14.81
N GLN A 413 -17.53 -18.13 14.71
CA GLN A 413 -16.18 -18.36 15.23
C GLN A 413 -15.13 -17.57 14.46
N LEU A 414 -15.17 -17.63 13.13
CA LEU A 414 -14.26 -16.90 12.23
C LEU A 414 -14.36 -15.39 12.45
N ARG A 415 -15.58 -14.84 12.44
CA ARG A 415 -15.83 -13.41 12.68
C ARG A 415 -15.27 -12.97 14.02
N ASN A 416 -15.52 -13.72 15.10
CA ASN A 416 -15.00 -13.37 16.43
C ASN A 416 -13.48 -13.42 16.47
N ALA A 417 -12.88 -14.48 15.91
CA ALA A 417 -11.43 -14.61 15.87
C ALA A 417 -10.81 -13.42 15.12
N LEU A 418 -11.29 -13.09 13.93
CA LEU A 418 -10.78 -11.97 13.14
C LEU A 418 -11.03 -10.61 13.83
N ALA A 419 -12.21 -10.40 14.41
CA ALA A 419 -12.55 -9.16 15.12
C ALA A 419 -11.70 -8.93 16.38
N HIS A 420 -11.22 -10.00 17.01
CA HIS A 420 -10.28 -9.93 18.14
C HIS A 420 -8.81 -9.90 17.70
N GLY A 421 -8.53 -9.78 16.41
CA GLY A 421 -7.16 -9.69 15.90
C GLY A 421 -6.39 -11.01 15.99
N HIS A 422 -7.08 -12.14 15.88
CA HIS A 422 -6.39 -13.41 15.65
C HIS A 422 -5.81 -13.45 14.24
N TYR A 423 -4.72 -14.21 14.10
CA TYR A 423 -3.95 -14.33 12.87
C TYR A 423 -4.80 -14.92 11.72
N PRO A 424 -4.87 -14.26 10.55
CA PRO A 424 -5.63 -14.73 9.40
C PRO A 424 -4.85 -15.82 8.64
N SER A 425 -5.02 -17.08 9.05
CA SER A 425 -4.38 -18.24 8.42
C SER A 425 -5.07 -18.67 7.12
N TRP A 426 -4.36 -19.45 6.31
CA TRP A 426 -4.92 -20.16 5.16
C TRP A 426 -6.12 -21.04 5.53
N GLN A 427 -6.07 -21.68 6.70
CA GLN A 427 -7.17 -22.51 7.18
C GLN A 427 -8.44 -21.66 7.41
N MET A 428 -8.29 -20.49 8.01
CA MET A 428 -9.43 -19.57 8.20
C MET A 428 -9.96 -19.08 6.85
N LEU A 429 -9.09 -18.74 5.89
CA LEU A 429 -9.50 -18.35 4.54
C LEU A 429 -10.28 -19.46 3.82
N SER A 430 -9.75 -20.68 3.89
CA SER A 430 -10.39 -21.87 3.28
C SER A 430 -11.76 -22.14 3.88
N GLU A 431 -11.90 -21.99 5.21
CA GLU A 431 -13.18 -22.14 5.89
C GLU A 431 -14.18 -21.04 5.48
N VAL A 432 -13.74 -19.77 5.39
CA VAL A 432 -14.58 -18.67 4.88
C VAL A 432 -15.10 -19.00 3.48
N VAL A 433 -14.23 -19.43 2.58
CA VAL A 433 -14.61 -19.79 1.19
C VAL A 433 -15.59 -20.96 1.16
N ASN A 434 -15.36 -21.99 1.97
CA ASN A 434 -16.25 -23.14 2.06
C ASN A 434 -17.65 -22.71 2.53
N VAL A 435 -17.73 -21.86 3.55
CA VAL A 435 -18.99 -21.29 4.03
C VAL A 435 -19.64 -20.43 2.95
N VAL A 436 -18.88 -19.59 2.21
CA VAL A 436 -19.40 -18.81 1.08
C VAL A 436 -20.00 -19.72 0.02
N ARG A 437 -19.37 -20.84 -0.33
CA ARG A 437 -19.91 -21.80 -1.32
C ARG A 437 -21.23 -22.45 -0.87
N ILE A 438 -21.40 -22.68 0.44
CA ILE A 438 -22.57 -23.38 0.97
C ILE A 438 -23.75 -22.44 1.24
N LEU A 439 -23.47 -21.24 1.76
CA LEU A 439 -24.51 -20.29 2.21
C LEU A 439 -24.73 -19.11 1.25
N GLY A 440 -23.74 -18.80 0.43
CA GLY A 440 -23.73 -17.69 -0.52
C GLY A 440 -24.68 -17.92 -1.68
#